data_AF-A0A9E5QV35-F1
#
_entry.id   AF-A0A9E5QV35-F1
#
_cell.length_a   1.000
_cell.length_b   1.000
_cell.length_c   1.000
_cell.angle_alpha   90.00
_cell.angle_beta   90.00
_cell.angle_gamma   90.00
#
_symmetry.space_group_name_H-M   'P 1'
#
loop_
_entity.id
_entity.type
_entity.pdbx_description
1 polymer ?
#
loop_
_entity_poly.entity_id
_entity_poly.type
_entity_poly.pdbx_seq_one_letter_code
_entity_poly.pdbx_strand_id
1 'polypeptide(L)' 'MYLSNQPNSVAGGLEISKLNQNTGAQTYLVPAGVNLNTYQYVFIHCKPFNVPFGRAQLN' A
#
# COMPACT_ATOMS: atom_id res chain seq x y z
N MET A 1 -2.62 -4.18 1.16
CA MET A 1 -1.48 -3.25 1.21
C MET A 1 -0.95 -3.07 -0.20
N TYR A 2 -0.83 -1.82 -0.62
CA TYR A 2 -0.40 -1.46 -1.97
C TYR A 2 0.70 -0.40 -1.91
N LEU A 3 1.63 -0.45 -2.85
CA LEU A 3 2.53 0.65 -3.18
C LEU A 3 1.98 1.37 -4.42
N SER A 4 1.99 2.71 -4.43
CA SER A 4 1.39 3.49 -5.53
C SER A 4 2.12 4.81 -5.77
N ASN A 5 2.01 5.32 -6.99
CA ASN A 5 2.44 6.65 -7.40
C ASN A 5 1.27 7.63 -7.59
N GLN A 6 0.06 7.19 -7.29
CA GLN A 6 -1.14 8.02 -7.36
C GLN A 6 -1.56 8.45 -5.95
N PRO A 7 -1.94 9.72 -5.73
CA PRO A 7 -2.19 10.25 -4.39
C PRO A 7 -3.45 9.68 -3.72
N ASN A 8 -4.42 9.22 -4.50
CA ASN A 8 -5.73 8.77 -4.01
C ASN A 8 -6.19 7.43 -4.62
N SER A 9 -5.29 6.68 -5.28
CA SER A 9 -5.66 5.47 -6.00
C SER A 9 -4.55 4.42 -5.94
N VAL A 10 -4.95 3.15 -6.03
CA VAL A 10 -4.05 2.01 -6.22
C VAL A 10 -3.96 1.57 -7.69
N ALA A 11 -4.57 2.32 -8.62
CA ALA A 11 -4.48 2.03 -10.04
C ALA A 11 -3.03 2.09 -10.53
N GLY A 12 -2.57 1.01 -11.17
CA GLY A 12 -1.17 0.84 -11.57
C GLY A 12 -0.21 0.62 -10.40
N GLY A 13 -0.71 0.45 -9.17
CA GLY A 13 0.08 0.17 -7.98
C GLY A 13 0.36 -1.33 -7.81
N LEU A 14 1.33 -1.64 -6.95
CA LEU A 14 1.74 -3.00 -6.63
C LEU A 14 1.09 -3.47 -5.33
N GLU A 15 0.34 -4.57 -5.37
CA GLU A 15 -0.13 -5.24 -4.16
C GLU A 15 1.04 -5.99 -3.48
N ILE A 16 1.33 -5.68 -2.22
CA ILE A 16 2.44 -6.30 -1.48
C ILE A 16 1.99 -7.32 -0.44
N SER A 17 0.79 -7.15 0.13
CA SER A 17 0.25 -8.07 1.13
C SER A 17 -1.23 -7.78 1.43
N LYS A 18 -1.91 -8.71 2.09
CA LYS A 18 -3.20 -8.47 2.75
C LYS A 18 -2.99 -7.70 4.05
N LEU A 19 -4.03 -7.05 4.56
CA LEU A 19 -4.01 -6.42 5.88
C LEU A 19 -3.99 -7.53 6.95
N ASN A 20 -3.00 -7.51 7.85
CA ASN A 20 -2.84 -8.56 8.86
C ASN A 20 -3.71 -8.33 10.11
N GLN A 21 -3.90 -7.07 10.51
CA GLN A 21 -4.63 -6.68 11.70
C GLN A 21 -5.22 -5.27 11.53
N ASN A 22 -6.25 -4.94 12.29
CA ASN A 22 -6.97 -3.66 12.16
C ASN A 22 -6.45 -2.57 13.11
N THR A 23 -5.57 -2.92 14.04
CA THR A 23 -5.05 -2.02 15.09
C THR A 23 -3.57 -2.28 15.34
N GLY A 24 -2.88 -1.30 15.94
CA GLY A 24 -1.47 -1.41 16.31
C GLY A 24 -0.49 -1.25 15.15
N ALA A 25 0.81 -1.26 15.49
CA ALA A 25 1.91 -1.19 14.53
C ALA A 25 2.01 -2.48 13.71
N GLN A 26 2.41 -2.35 12.45
CA GLN A 26 2.46 -3.47 11.51
C GLN A 26 3.73 -3.41 10.67
N THR A 27 4.27 -4.59 10.37
CA THR A 27 5.45 -4.75 9.53
C THR A 27 5.08 -5.63 8.34
N TYR A 28 5.47 -5.21 7.15
CA TYR A 28 5.21 -5.90 5.91
C TYR A 28 6.52 -6.19 5.19
N LEU A 29 6.67 -7.44 4.73
CA LEU A 29 7.78 -7.80 3.86
C LEU A 29 7.51 -7.25 2.47
N VAL A 30 8.50 -6.53 1.94
CA VAL A 30 8.47 -6.03 0.57
C VAL A 30 8.99 -7.14 -0.35
N PRO A 31 8.30 -7.46 -1.46
CA PRO A 31 8.75 -8.49 -2.39
C PRO A 31 10.17 -8.22 -2.91
N ALA A 32 10.94 -9.29 -3.15
CA ALA A 32 12.29 -9.18 -3.67
C ALA A 32 12.31 -8.42 -5.02
N GLY A 33 13.27 -7.51 -5.19
CA GLY A 33 13.41 -6.70 -6.40
C GLY A 33 12.55 -5.45 -6.46
N VAL A 34 11.66 -5.21 -5.50
CA VAL A 34 10.86 -3.98 -5.42
C VAL A 34 11.70 -2.87 -4.79
N ASN A 35 11.92 -1.79 -5.55
CA ASN A 35 12.57 -0.58 -5.06
C ASN A 35 11.53 0.39 -4.50
N LEU A 36 11.52 0.60 -3.19
CA LEU A 36 10.57 1.51 -2.53
C LEU A 36 10.69 2.97 -2.99
N ASN A 37 11.88 3.41 -3.41
CA ASN A 37 12.09 4.78 -3.89
C ASN A 37 11.39 5.08 -5.22
N THR A 38 10.82 4.05 -5.88
CA THR A 38 10.02 4.21 -7.10
C THR A 38 8.53 4.42 -6.82
N TYR A 39 8.12 4.40 -5.55
CA TYR A 39 6.75 4.59 -5.10
C TYR A 39 6.65 5.76 -4.13
N GLN A 40 5.63 6.61 -4.33
CA GLN A 40 5.40 7.77 -3.47
C GLN A 40 4.48 7.47 -2.28
N TYR A 41 3.68 6.40 -2.34
CA TYR A 41 2.65 6.13 -1.35
C TYR A 41 2.54 4.66 -1.01
N VAL A 42 2.14 4.38 0.22
CA VAL A 42 1.63 3.08 0.67
C VAL A 42 0.16 3.21 1.06
N PHE A 43 -0.65 2.24 0.64
CA PHE A 43 -2.11 2.22 0.84
C PHE A 43 -2.56 0.95 1.57
N ILE A 44 -3.49 1.14 2.51
CA ILE A 44 -4.45 0.12 2.92
C ILE A 44 -5.66 0.32 2.00
N HIS A 45 -5.95 -0.66 1.13
CA HIS A 45 -7.05 -0.59 0.17
C HIS A 45 -8.13 -1.62 0.50
N CYS A 46 -9.38 -1.18 0.52
CA CYS A 46 -10.52 -2.07 0.70
C CYS A 46 -11.04 -2.51 -0.69
N LYS A 47 -10.65 -3.70 -1.13
CA LYS A 47 -11.00 -4.23 -2.46
C LYS A 47 -12.50 -4.31 -2.75
N PRO A 48 -13.35 -4.84 -1.84
CA PRO A 48 -14.78 -5.02 -2.14
C PRO A 48 -15.52 -3.72 -2.45
N PHE A 49 -15.11 -2.63 -1.80
CA PHE A 49 -15.70 -1.31 -1.97
C PHE A 49 -14.89 -0.40 -2.91
N ASN A 50 -13.75 -0.88 -3.40
CA ASN A 50 -12.80 -0.14 -4.22
C ASN A 50 -12.42 1.26 -3.67
N VAL A 51 -12.16 1.36 -2.37
CA VAL A 51 -11.81 2.63 -1.70
C VAL A 51 -10.48 2.55 -0.93
N PRO A 52 -9.68 3.64 -0.90
CA PRO A 52 -8.54 3.74 0.00
C PRO A 52 -9.03 3.84 1.44
N PHE A 53 -8.63 2.89 2.28
CA PHE A 53 -8.97 2.88 3.70
C PHE A 53 -7.97 3.71 4.53
N GLY A 54 -6.71 3.72 4.12
CA GLY A 54 -5.66 4.53 4.71
C GLY A 54 -4.49 4.69 3.76
N ARG A 55 -3.75 5.79 3.88
CA ARG A 55 -2.55 6.05 3.07
C ARG A 55 -1.47 6.74 3.88
N ALA A 56 -0.22 6.49 3.50
CA ALA A 56 0.93 7.26 3.95
C ALA A 56 1.83 7.57 2.76
N GLN A 57 2.48 8.72 2.79
CA GLN A 57 3.51 9.07 1.83
C GLN A 57 4.83 8.43 2.25
N LEU A 58 5.57 7.89 1.28
CA LEU A 58 6.93 7.39 1.44
C LEU A 58 7.91 8.55 1.16
N ASN A 59 8.98 8.63 1.95
CA ASN A 59 10.03 9.65 1.81
C ASN A 59 11.12 9.20 0.83
#